data_AF-A0A439W3T8-F1
#
_entry.id   AF-A0A439W3T8-F1
#
_cell.length_a   1.000
_cell.length_b   1.000
_cell.length_c   1.000
_cell.angle_alpha   90.00
_cell.angle_beta   90.00
_cell.angle_gamma   90.00
#
_symmetry.space_group_name_H-M   'P 1'
#
loop_
_entity.id
_entity.type
_entity.pdbx_description
1 polymer ?
#
loop_
_entity_poly.entity_id
_entity_poly.type
_entity_poly.pdbx_seq_one_letter_code
_entity_poly.pdbx_strand_id
1 'polypeptide(L)'
;MSITEIESYRLSRRGFLNAAALGAASIAVSACATTGPGPVEPPPPAYVEPPLADYATMYAAVSDGGFDLPAIPVDKIDPQFLRQIVPDPTGQKPGTIVVDTTGHFLYLVRPGGQAIRYGVGLGRAGFEWSGDAVVQWKQKWPKWTPPDEMIARQPELKPYSADNGGMPGGLKNPLGARALYLFQGNVDTLYRLHGSPEWKSIGKSVSSGCVRLMNQDIIDLYDRVPSKSPVVVTSDASQPMVATANRKAIPIDAGVPDGSVLLGPVKAITDSIF
;
A
#
# COMPACT_ATOMS: atom_id res chain seq x y z
N MET A 1 -33.95 14.01 -62.43
CA MET A 1 -35.16 13.45 -63.07
C MET A 1 -34.97 11.93 -63.14
N SER A 2 -36.02 11.21 -62.78
CA SER A 2 -36.19 9.79 -62.47
C SER A 2 -35.61 8.66 -63.37
N ILE A 3 -35.26 7.55 -62.68
CA ILE A 3 -35.66 6.12 -62.85
C ILE A 3 -35.18 5.37 -64.11
N THR A 4 -34.54 4.19 -64.02
CA THR A 4 -35.14 2.82 -64.10
C THR A 4 -34.04 1.77 -63.80
N GLU A 5 -34.09 0.96 -62.74
CA GLU A 5 -34.71 -0.39 -62.55
C GLU A 5 -34.38 -1.47 -63.59
N ILE A 6 -33.79 -2.59 -63.14
CA ILE A 6 -33.75 -3.88 -63.85
C ILE A 6 -34.29 -4.98 -62.92
N GLU A 7 -35.25 -5.71 -63.47
CA GLU A 7 -36.13 -6.71 -62.87
C GLU A 7 -35.43 -7.98 -62.34
N SER A 8 -36.12 -8.63 -61.41
CA SER A 8 -35.85 -9.96 -60.87
C SER A 8 -36.71 -11.02 -61.58
N TYR A 9 -36.11 -12.11 -62.04
CA TYR A 9 -36.84 -13.28 -62.55
C TYR A 9 -36.89 -14.41 -61.52
N ARG A 10 -38.12 -14.72 -61.08
CA ARG A 10 -38.47 -15.89 -60.27
C ARG A 10 -38.54 -17.14 -61.15
N LEU A 11 -37.84 -18.21 -60.76
CA LEU A 11 -37.96 -19.52 -61.37
C LEU A 11 -39.25 -20.22 -60.95
N SER A 12 -39.93 -20.77 -61.96
CA SER A 12 -41.30 -21.27 -61.95
C SER A 12 -41.42 -22.72 -61.46
N ARG A 13 -42.57 -22.98 -60.81
CA ARG A 13 -43.09 -24.28 -60.38
C ARG A 13 -43.37 -25.20 -61.58
N ARG A 14 -42.39 -25.95 -62.07
CA ARG A 14 -42.57 -27.19 -62.88
C ARG A 14 -41.21 -27.75 -63.33
N GLY A 15 -40.35 -28.02 -62.35
CA GLY A 15 -39.02 -28.57 -62.56
C GLY A 15 -38.81 -29.83 -61.71
N PHE A 16 -39.56 -30.89 -62.04
CA PHE A 16 -39.15 -32.29 -61.85
C PHE A 16 -39.00 -32.81 -60.40
N LEU A 17 -40.13 -33.27 -59.86
CA LEU A 17 -40.19 -34.50 -59.06
C LEU A 17 -39.72 -35.67 -59.94
N ASN A 18 -38.66 -36.38 -59.53
CA ASN A 18 -38.47 -37.84 -59.67
C ASN A 18 -37.04 -38.22 -59.27
N ALA A 19 -36.89 -38.79 -58.06
CA ALA A 19 -35.99 -39.91 -57.72
C ALA A 19 -35.82 -39.96 -56.19
N ALA A 20 -36.84 -40.50 -55.52
CA ALA A 20 -36.66 -41.07 -54.21
C ALA A 20 -35.94 -42.42 -54.33
N ALA A 21 -35.26 -42.79 -53.24
CA ALA A 21 -34.52 -44.04 -53.00
C ALA A 21 -33.10 -44.06 -53.54
N LEU A 22 -32.14 -43.79 -52.64
CA LEU A 22 -30.95 -44.61 -52.37
C LEU A 22 -30.19 -43.97 -51.18
N GLY A 23 -29.83 -44.79 -50.19
CA GLY A 23 -28.75 -44.45 -49.24
C GLY A 23 -29.14 -44.29 -47.78
N ALA A 24 -29.38 -45.41 -47.11
CA ALA A 24 -29.22 -45.52 -45.67
C ALA A 24 -27.74 -45.27 -45.30
N ALA A 25 -27.46 -44.31 -44.41
CA ALA A 25 -26.34 -44.31 -43.46
C ALA A 25 -26.28 -42.94 -42.74
N SER A 26 -27.24 -42.69 -41.84
CA SER A 26 -27.08 -41.62 -40.85
C SER A 26 -26.10 -42.10 -39.78
N ILE A 27 -24.80 -42.00 -40.05
CA ILE A 27 -23.78 -42.12 -39.01
C ILE A 27 -23.98 -40.93 -38.08
N ALA A 28 -24.53 -41.21 -36.90
CA ALA A 28 -24.54 -40.27 -35.79
C ALA A 28 -23.09 -40.05 -35.35
N VAL A 29 -22.46 -39.00 -35.89
CA VAL A 29 -21.18 -38.53 -35.36
C VAL A 29 -21.48 -37.66 -34.14
N SER A 30 -21.74 -38.30 -33.00
CA SER A 30 -21.59 -37.62 -31.71
C SER A 30 -20.10 -37.30 -31.55
N ALA A 31 -19.72 -36.08 -31.90
CA ALA A 31 -18.41 -35.55 -31.57
C ALA A 31 -18.36 -35.34 -30.05
N CYS A 32 -17.83 -36.32 -29.32
CA CYS A 32 -17.36 -36.13 -27.96
C CYS A 32 -16.16 -35.18 -28.04
N ALA A 33 -16.39 -33.88 -27.93
CA ALA A 33 -15.31 -32.93 -27.66
C ALA A 33 -14.84 -33.17 -26.22
N THR A 34 -13.77 -33.95 -26.06
CA THR A 34 -13.01 -33.99 -24.81
C THR A 34 -12.43 -32.60 -24.63
N THR A 35 -13.05 -31.77 -23.79
CA THR A 35 -12.41 -30.57 -23.24
C THR A 35 -11.31 -31.05 -22.29
N GLY A 36 -10.15 -31.39 -22.85
CA GLY A 36 -8.93 -31.52 -22.06
C GLY A 36 -8.67 -30.18 -21.36
N PRO A 37 -8.03 -30.18 -20.17
CA PRO A 37 -7.56 -28.94 -19.58
C PRO A 37 -6.71 -28.23 -20.63
N GLY A 38 -7.05 -26.98 -20.94
CA GLY A 38 -6.23 -26.15 -21.82
C GLY A 38 -4.79 -26.09 -21.29
N PRO A 39 -3.81 -25.73 -22.14
CA PRO A 39 -2.44 -25.52 -21.68
C PRO A 39 -2.48 -24.61 -20.44
N VAL A 40 -2.05 -25.15 -19.30
CA VAL A 40 -1.89 -24.34 -18.09
C VAL A 40 -0.74 -23.41 -18.42
N GLU A 41 -1.07 -22.14 -18.67
CA GLU A 41 -0.06 -21.12 -18.84
C GLU A 41 0.85 -21.18 -17.61
N PRO A 42 2.17 -21.36 -17.77
CA PRO A 42 3.06 -21.42 -16.64
C PRO A 42 2.84 -20.16 -15.79
N PRO A 43 2.80 -20.28 -14.45
CA PRO A 43 2.61 -19.12 -13.60
C PRO A 43 3.64 -18.05 -13.99
N PRO A 44 3.24 -16.78 -14.05
CA PRO A 44 4.18 -15.71 -14.36
C PRO A 44 5.41 -15.85 -13.45
N PRO A 45 6.62 -15.62 -13.98
CA PRO A 45 7.84 -15.77 -13.19
C PRO A 45 7.68 -14.99 -11.90
N ALA A 46 7.94 -15.66 -10.77
CA ALA A 46 7.86 -15.01 -9.47
C ALA A 46 8.75 -13.76 -9.51
N TYR A 47 8.18 -12.59 -9.23
CA TYR A 47 8.96 -11.36 -9.15
C TYR A 47 9.96 -11.52 -8.00
N VAL A 48 11.24 -11.72 -8.36
CA VAL A 48 12.34 -11.74 -7.41
C VAL A 48 12.80 -10.30 -7.27
N GLU A 49 12.46 -9.67 -6.16
CA GLU A 49 13.00 -8.35 -5.83
C GLU A 49 14.54 -8.41 -5.79
N PRO A 50 15.24 -7.44 -6.41
CA PRO A 50 16.70 -7.37 -6.38
C PRO A 50 17.24 -7.37 -4.95
N PRO A 51 18.49 -7.85 -4.74
CA PRO A 51 19.16 -7.70 -3.45
C PRO A 51 19.27 -6.21 -3.07
N LEU A 52 19.33 -5.94 -1.77
CA LEU A 52 19.61 -4.59 -1.28
C LEU A 52 21.00 -4.14 -1.73
N ALA A 53 21.12 -2.86 -2.08
CA ALA A 53 22.42 -2.23 -2.32
C ALA A 53 23.24 -2.14 -1.00
N ASP A 54 24.52 -1.79 -1.11
CA ASP A 54 25.33 -1.52 0.09
C ASP A 54 24.79 -0.31 0.90
N TYR A 55 25.19 -0.21 2.17
CA TYR A 55 24.73 0.86 3.04
C TYR A 55 25.16 2.25 2.56
N ALA A 56 26.33 2.38 1.93
CA ALA A 56 26.78 3.67 1.40
C ALA A 56 25.82 4.21 0.34
N THR A 57 25.30 3.32 -0.51
CA THR A 57 24.35 3.64 -1.56
C THR A 57 22.94 3.85 -1.00
N MET A 58 22.47 2.95 -0.12
CA MET A 58 21.10 3.03 0.44
C MET A 58 20.89 4.28 1.30
N TYR A 59 21.94 4.75 1.97
CA TYR A 59 21.90 5.86 2.90
C TYR A 59 22.64 7.11 2.42
N ALA A 60 22.95 7.18 1.12
CA ALA A 60 23.54 8.35 0.49
C ALA A 60 22.63 9.59 0.58
N ALA A 61 23.22 10.75 0.27
CA ALA A 61 22.45 11.94 -0.02
C ALA A 61 21.61 11.70 -1.28
N VAL A 62 20.37 12.19 -1.28
CA VAL A 62 19.42 11.98 -2.39
C VAL A 62 18.59 13.23 -2.63
N SER A 63 18.48 13.62 -3.90
CA SER A 63 17.55 14.67 -4.33
C SER A 63 16.20 14.04 -4.64
N ASP A 64 15.16 14.47 -3.94
CA ASP A 64 13.80 13.94 -4.06
C ASP A 64 12.78 15.07 -3.98
N GLY A 65 11.94 15.21 -5.01
CA GLY A 65 10.85 16.19 -5.02
C GLY A 65 11.30 17.65 -4.87
N GLY A 66 12.53 17.98 -5.31
CA GLY A 66 13.10 19.34 -5.16
C GLY A 66 13.79 19.59 -3.81
N PHE A 67 13.91 18.58 -2.96
CA PHE A 67 14.63 18.65 -1.70
C PHE A 67 15.88 17.76 -1.72
N ASP A 68 16.99 18.28 -1.19
CA ASP A 68 18.22 17.53 -1.05
C ASP A 68 18.30 16.94 0.36
N LEU A 69 18.00 15.64 0.47
CA LEU A 69 18.12 14.90 1.71
C LEU A 69 19.61 14.62 1.99
N PRO A 70 20.10 14.94 3.20
CA PRO A 70 21.47 14.60 3.57
C PRO A 70 21.64 13.09 3.71
N ALA A 71 22.88 12.64 3.51
CA ALA A 71 23.26 11.26 3.81
C ALA A 71 23.06 10.94 5.30
N ILE A 72 22.70 9.69 5.60
CA ILE A 72 22.63 9.22 6.98
C ILE A 72 24.03 8.75 7.40
N PRO A 73 24.53 9.17 8.58
CA PRO A 73 25.81 8.69 9.12
C PRO A 73 25.65 7.27 9.66
N VAL A 74 25.72 6.29 8.77
CA VAL A 74 25.51 4.86 9.09
C VAL A 74 26.48 4.32 10.15
N ASP A 75 27.66 4.92 10.27
CA ASP A 75 28.67 4.63 11.29
C ASP A 75 28.22 4.96 12.72
N LYS A 76 27.21 5.83 12.86
CA LYS A 76 26.65 6.28 14.14
C LYS A 76 25.35 5.60 14.51
N ILE A 77 24.92 4.65 13.69
CA ILE A 77 23.69 3.89 13.88
C ILE A 77 24.09 2.46 14.21
N ASP A 78 23.43 1.87 15.19
CA ASP A 78 23.61 0.46 15.47
C ASP A 78 23.21 -0.35 14.21
N PRO A 79 24.10 -1.19 13.66
CA PRO A 79 23.85 -1.96 12.45
C PRO A 79 22.54 -2.77 12.47
N GLN A 80 22.02 -3.13 13.65
CA GLN A 80 20.73 -3.83 13.74
C GLN A 80 19.55 -3.00 13.21
N PHE A 81 19.63 -1.67 13.29
CA PHE A 81 18.59 -0.73 12.85
C PHE A 81 18.75 -0.26 11.40
N LEU A 82 19.84 -0.64 10.73
CA LEU A 82 19.97 -0.44 9.29
C LEU A 82 19.10 -1.45 8.53
N ARG A 83 18.59 -1.03 7.37
CA ARG A 83 17.70 -1.81 6.52
C ARG A 83 18.37 -3.09 6.03
N GLN A 84 17.70 -4.22 6.21
CA GLN A 84 18.28 -5.52 5.93
C GLN A 84 17.22 -6.55 5.55
N ILE A 85 17.60 -7.52 4.71
CA ILE A 85 16.77 -8.70 4.45
C ILE A 85 17.05 -9.73 5.54
N VAL A 86 16.00 -10.21 6.18
CA VAL A 86 16.05 -11.21 7.26
C VAL A 86 15.10 -12.37 6.96
N PRO A 87 15.28 -13.56 7.57
CA PRO A 87 14.21 -14.55 7.66
C PRO A 87 12.97 -13.91 8.27
N ASP A 88 11.79 -14.17 7.70
CA ASP A 88 10.53 -13.60 8.17
C ASP A 88 10.18 -14.14 9.58
N PRO A 89 10.18 -13.29 10.63
CA PRO A 89 9.80 -13.73 11.96
C PRO A 89 8.27 -13.69 12.18
N THR A 90 7.49 -13.16 11.23
CA THR A 90 6.12 -12.73 11.47
C THR A 90 5.06 -13.77 11.12
N GLY A 91 5.37 -14.69 10.21
CA GLY A 91 4.43 -15.66 9.67
C GLY A 91 3.27 -15.05 8.89
N GLN A 92 3.32 -13.76 8.57
CA GLN A 92 2.29 -13.06 7.80
C GLN A 92 2.44 -13.33 6.30
N LYS A 93 1.43 -12.94 5.53
CA LYS A 93 1.46 -13.08 4.06
C LYS A 93 2.42 -12.04 3.44
N PRO A 94 3.10 -12.38 2.33
CA PRO A 94 3.86 -11.40 1.56
C PRO A 94 3.06 -10.15 1.22
N GLY A 95 3.69 -8.97 1.34
CA GLY A 95 3.06 -7.66 1.17
C GLY A 95 2.46 -7.05 2.43
N THR A 96 2.38 -7.80 3.54
CA THR A 96 2.01 -7.29 4.86
C THR A 96 3.16 -6.49 5.47
N ILE A 97 2.83 -5.37 6.10
CA ILE A 97 3.72 -4.60 6.95
C ILE A 97 3.48 -5.01 8.40
N VAL A 98 4.53 -5.32 9.15
CA VAL A 98 4.43 -5.65 10.58
C VAL A 98 5.31 -4.69 11.36
N VAL A 99 4.73 -3.97 12.32
CA VAL A 99 5.46 -3.10 13.24
C VAL A 99 5.60 -3.83 14.55
N ASP A 100 6.84 -4.11 14.94
CA ASP A 100 7.24 -4.66 16.23
C ASP A 100 7.58 -3.51 17.18
N THR A 101 6.68 -3.24 18.13
CA THR A 101 6.83 -2.11 19.03
C THR A 101 7.85 -2.36 20.13
N THR A 102 8.16 -3.61 20.45
CA THR A 102 9.17 -3.97 21.45
C THR A 102 10.57 -3.97 20.86
N GLY A 103 10.71 -4.53 19.66
CA GLY A 103 11.99 -4.63 18.96
C GLY A 103 12.43 -3.35 18.23
N HIS A 104 11.55 -2.34 18.12
CA HIS A 104 11.78 -1.13 17.32
C HIS A 104 12.07 -1.47 15.85
N PHE A 105 11.33 -2.43 15.31
CA PHE A 105 11.46 -2.85 13.92
C PHE A 105 10.14 -2.74 13.16
N LEU A 106 10.27 -2.49 11.86
CA LEU A 106 9.19 -2.65 10.89
C LEU A 106 9.64 -3.69 9.88
N TYR A 107 8.76 -4.61 9.53
CA TYR A 107 8.99 -5.67 8.55
C TYR A 107 8.05 -5.47 7.36
N LEU A 108 8.58 -5.51 6.14
CA LEU A 108 7.79 -5.73 4.93
C LEU A 108 7.99 -7.19 4.50
N VAL A 109 6.93 -7.99 4.63
CA VAL A 109 7.00 -9.44 4.40
C VAL A 109 7.13 -9.73 2.90
N ARG A 110 8.02 -10.66 2.56
CA ARG A 110 8.37 -11.03 1.18
C ARG A 110 8.11 -12.52 0.94
N PRO A 111 7.94 -12.92 -0.33
CA PRO A 111 7.95 -14.33 -0.70
C PRO A 111 9.26 -15.02 -0.29
N GLY A 112 9.23 -16.35 -0.18
CA GLY A 112 10.43 -17.13 0.15
C GLY A 112 10.81 -17.13 1.63
N GLY A 113 9.89 -16.77 2.53
CA GLY A 113 10.13 -16.78 3.97
C GLY A 113 11.09 -15.70 4.44
N GLN A 114 11.12 -14.56 3.74
CA GLN A 114 11.97 -13.42 4.05
C GLN A 114 11.14 -12.17 4.34
N ALA A 115 11.75 -11.18 4.99
CA ALA A 115 11.20 -9.84 5.13
C ALA A 115 12.31 -8.80 4.95
N ILE A 116 11.97 -7.59 4.51
CA ILE A 116 12.84 -6.43 4.70
C ILE A 116 12.54 -5.86 6.08
N ARG A 117 13.55 -5.82 6.94
CA ARG A 117 13.50 -5.19 8.25
C ARG A 117 14.06 -3.78 8.19
N TYR A 118 13.36 -2.83 8.78
CA TYR A 118 13.75 -1.44 8.96
C TYR A 118 13.83 -1.15 10.45
N GLY A 119 14.84 -0.39 10.90
CA GLY A 119 14.82 0.19 12.24
C GLY A 119 13.83 1.35 12.31
N VAL A 120 13.07 1.42 13.40
CA VAL A 120 12.08 2.50 13.60
C VAL A 120 12.24 3.20 14.95
N GLY A 121 11.81 4.46 15.01
CA GLY A 121 11.53 5.16 16.26
C GLY A 121 10.03 5.10 16.55
N LEU A 122 9.66 4.93 17.81
CA LEU A 122 8.28 4.70 18.23
C LEU A 122 7.78 5.76 19.21
N GLY A 123 6.47 5.73 19.45
CA GLY A 123 5.82 6.51 20.49
C GLY A 123 6.38 6.21 21.88
N ARG A 124 6.25 7.15 22.80
CA ARG A 124 6.39 6.82 24.23
C ARG A 124 5.29 5.85 24.63
N ALA A 125 5.55 5.02 25.64
CA ALA A 125 4.55 4.12 26.22
C ALA A 125 3.22 4.86 26.50
N GLY A 126 2.10 4.27 26.07
CA GLY A 126 0.75 4.86 26.15
C GLY A 126 0.28 5.64 24.91
N PHE A 127 1.20 5.97 23.99
CA PHE A 127 0.87 6.59 22.70
C PHE A 127 0.85 5.59 21.53
N GLU A 128 1.27 4.36 21.77
CA GLU A 128 1.28 3.29 20.76
C GLU A 128 -0.13 2.73 20.57
N TRP A 129 -0.48 2.48 19.30
CA TRP A 129 -1.68 1.75 18.90
C TRP A 129 -1.24 0.35 18.46
N SER A 130 -2.07 -0.67 18.68
CA SER A 130 -1.82 -2.04 18.25
C SER A 130 -3.05 -2.65 17.61
N GLY A 131 -2.84 -3.58 16.67
CA GLY A 131 -3.90 -4.26 15.94
C GLY A 131 -3.69 -4.24 14.42
N ASP A 132 -4.75 -4.60 13.69
CA ASP A 132 -4.75 -4.67 12.24
C ASP A 132 -5.22 -3.35 11.60
N ALA A 133 -4.60 -2.98 10.49
CA ALA A 133 -4.94 -1.82 9.69
C ALA A 133 -4.60 -2.06 8.21
N VAL A 134 -4.91 -1.09 7.37
CA VAL A 134 -4.49 -1.03 5.97
C VAL A 134 -3.91 0.33 5.64
N VAL A 135 -2.95 0.37 4.71
CA VAL A 135 -2.50 1.64 4.13
C VAL A 135 -3.56 2.14 3.15
N GLN A 136 -4.34 3.14 3.54
CA GLN A 136 -5.45 3.65 2.71
C GLN A 136 -4.99 4.69 1.68
N TRP A 137 -4.01 5.50 2.05
CA TRP A 137 -3.38 6.46 1.17
C TRP A 137 -1.97 6.80 1.66
N LYS A 138 -1.17 7.37 0.75
CA LYS A 138 0.22 7.72 1.00
C LYS A 138 0.59 9.02 0.29
N GLN A 139 1.44 9.82 0.91
CA GLN A 139 1.81 11.15 0.40
C GLN A 139 3.33 11.34 0.37
N LYS A 140 3.82 12.01 -0.68
CA LYS A 140 5.19 12.53 -0.77
C LYS A 140 5.24 13.91 -0.14
N TRP A 141 6.28 14.18 0.65
CA TRP A 141 6.49 15.46 1.35
C TRP A 141 5.21 15.98 2.03
N PRO A 142 4.64 15.17 2.95
CA PRO A 142 3.35 15.47 3.55
C PRO A 142 3.37 16.78 4.34
N LYS A 143 2.23 17.44 4.37
CA LYS A 143 1.97 18.55 5.28
C LYS A 143 1.86 18.02 6.71
N TRP A 144 2.46 18.71 7.67
CA TRP A 144 2.34 18.37 9.08
C TRP A 144 1.46 19.37 9.81
N THR A 145 0.52 18.85 10.59
CA THR A 145 -0.33 19.64 11.48
C THR A 145 -0.18 19.10 12.90
N PRO A 146 0.45 19.84 13.83
CA PRO A 146 0.52 19.44 15.23
C PRO A 146 -0.89 19.39 15.86
N PRO A 147 -1.19 18.39 16.70
CA PRO A 147 -2.44 18.37 17.46
C PRO A 147 -2.55 19.54 18.44
N ASP A 148 -3.77 19.95 18.76
CA ASP A 148 -4.02 21.08 19.66
C ASP A 148 -3.42 20.87 21.05
N GLU A 149 -3.40 19.64 21.56
CA GLU A 149 -2.76 19.33 22.84
C GLU A 149 -1.24 19.49 22.77
N MET A 150 -0.63 19.30 21.59
CA MET A 150 0.78 19.57 21.38
C MET A 150 1.04 21.08 21.38
N ILE A 151 0.20 21.86 20.69
CA ILE A 151 0.31 23.33 20.66
C ILE A 151 0.08 23.92 22.06
N ALA A 152 -0.85 23.38 22.85
CA ALA A 152 -1.06 23.82 24.22
C ALA A 152 0.19 23.64 25.11
N ARG A 153 0.98 22.58 24.86
CA ARG A 153 2.25 22.33 25.56
C ARG A 153 3.43 23.09 24.95
N GLN A 154 3.38 23.38 23.66
CA GLN A 154 4.42 24.04 22.86
C GLN A 154 3.78 25.17 22.03
N PRO A 155 3.48 26.33 22.66
CA PRO A 155 2.77 27.44 22.01
C PRO A 155 3.48 27.99 20.77
N GLU A 156 4.80 27.81 20.68
CA GLU A 156 5.62 28.15 19.51
C GLU A 156 5.20 27.41 18.23
N LEU A 157 4.46 26.30 18.34
CA LEU A 157 3.93 25.56 17.20
C LEU A 157 2.64 26.15 16.63
N LYS A 158 2.04 27.15 17.30
CA LYS A 158 0.77 27.78 16.85
C LYS A 158 0.78 28.27 15.40
N PRO A 159 1.87 28.84 14.84
CA PRO A 159 1.93 29.21 13.42
C PRO A 159 1.74 28.03 12.45
N TYR A 160 1.90 26.80 12.92
CA TYR A 160 1.69 25.58 12.14
C TYR A 160 0.37 24.86 12.49
N SER A 161 -0.52 25.47 13.28
CA SER A 161 -1.81 24.85 13.60
C SER A 161 -2.66 24.58 12.36
N ALA A 162 -3.72 23.77 12.52
CA ALA A 162 -4.68 23.52 11.45
C ALA A 162 -5.25 24.84 10.88
N ASP A 163 -5.64 25.76 11.76
CA ASP A 163 -6.18 27.08 11.41
C ASP A 163 -5.17 27.96 10.65
N ASN A 164 -3.86 27.74 10.87
CA ASN A 164 -2.80 28.47 10.18
C ASN A 164 -2.24 27.71 8.96
N GLY A 165 -2.92 26.64 8.54
CA GLY A 165 -2.64 25.94 7.30
C GLY A 165 -1.67 24.77 7.42
N GLY A 166 -0.99 24.56 8.56
CA GLY A 166 -0.01 23.49 8.75
C GLY A 166 1.41 23.86 8.31
N MET A 167 2.39 23.06 8.74
CA MET A 167 3.76 23.14 8.23
C MET A 167 3.86 22.44 6.87
N PRO A 168 4.34 23.13 5.81
CA PRO A 168 4.51 22.51 4.50
C PRO A 168 5.56 21.39 4.53
N GLY A 169 5.51 20.52 3.53
CA GLY A 169 6.54 19.49 3.32
C GLY A 169 7.93 20.12 3.14
N GLY A 170 8.95 19.45 3.69
CA GLY A 170 10.35 19.86 3.52
C GLY A 170 11.29 19.26 4.55
N LEU A 171 12.57 19.61 4.47
CA LEU A 171 13.64 18.99 5.27
C LEU A 171 13.48 19.14 6.80
N LYS A 172 12.78 20.18 7.25
CA LYS A 172 12.50 20.43 8.67
C LYS A 172 11.17 19.86 9.14
N ASN A 173 10.35 19.34 8.22
CA ASN A 173 9.04 18.81 8.55
C ASN A 173 9.20 17.49 9.34
N PRO A 174 8.53 17.33 10.51
CA PRO A 174 8.70 16.15 11.36
C PRO A 174 8.09 14.86 10.78
N LEU A 175 7.27 14.96 9.73
CA LEU A 175 6.79 13.81 8.97
C LEU A 175 7.77 13.34 7.87
N GLY A 176 8.84 14.10 7.64
CA GLY A 176 9.90 13.75 6.69
C GLY A 176 9.42 13.67 5.24
N ALA A 177 10.09 12.82 4.46
CA ALA A 177 9.93 12.75 3.01
C ALA A 177 8.63 12.07 2.55
N ARG A 178 8.04 11.19 3.37
CA ARG A 178 6.88 10.36 3.01
C ARG A 178 6.05 10.07 4.25
N ALA A 179 4.75 9.88 4.05
CA ALA A 179 3.86 9.30 5.08
C ALA A 179 2.86 8.32 4.45
N LEU A 180 2.60 7.23 5.19
CA LEU A 180 1.59 6.22 4.91
C LEU A 180 0.52 6.30 6.02
N TYR A 181 -0.74 6.33 5.62
CA TYR A 181 -1.86 6.62 6.50
C TYR A 181 -2.68 5.35 6.73
N LEU A 182 -2.79 4.97 8.00
CA LEU A 182 -3.31 3.68 8.43
C LEU A 182 -4.77 3.76 8.84
N PHE A 183 -5.57 2.86 8.31
CA PHE A 183 -7.02 2.83 8.48
C PHE A 183 -7.50 1.46 8.96
N GLN A 184 -8.57 1.46 9.73
CA GLN A 184 -9.37 0.29 10.05
C GLN A 184 -10.71 0.42 9.34
N GLY A 185 -10.95 -0.42 8.33
CA GLY A 185 -12.09 -0.23 7.44
C GLY A 185 -12.02 1.13 6.73
N ASN A 186 -13.03 1.98 6.92
CA ASN A 186 -13.08 3.34 6.37
C ASN A 186 -12.68 4.42 7.38
N VAL A 187 -12.06 4.02 8.50
CA VAL A 187 -11.85 4.91 9.63
C VAL A 187 -10.37 5.12 9.90
N ASP A 188 -9.99 6.38 10.05
CA ASP A 188 -8.61 6.79 10.25
C ASP A 188 -8.16 6.45 11.68
N THR A 189 -7.04 5.74 11.81
CA THR A 189 -6.46 5.38 13.12
C THR A 189 -5.67 6.52 13.75
N LEU A 190 -5.40 7.59 12.99
CA LEU A 190 -4.41 8.64 13.28
C LEU A 190 -2.96 8.13 13.43
N TYR A 191 -2.74 6.82 13.23
CA TYR A 191 -1.43 6.20 13.24
C TYR A 191 -0.80 6.27 11.85
N ARG A 192 0.50 6.57 11.79
CA ARG A 192 1.23 6.78 10.54
C ARG A 192 2.56 6.05 10.56
N LEU A 193 2.97 5.60 9.38
CA LEU A 193 4.36 5.27 9.10
C LEU A 193 4.93 6.45 8.32
N HIS A 194 5.95 7.12 8.84
CA HIS A 194 6.45 8.35 8.22
C HIS A 194 7.96 8.50 8.36
N GLY A 195 8.53 9.38 7.55
CA GLY A 195 9.95 9.74 7.62
C GLY A 195 10.25 10.65 8.81
N SER A 196 11.54 10.80 9.11
CA SER A 196 11.99 11.73 10.13
C SER A 196 13.37 12.26 9.74
N PRO A 197 13.62 13.58 9.89
CA PRO A 197 14.98 14.11 9.82
C PRO A 197 15.83 13.68 11.04
N GLU A 198 15.20 13.23 12.12
CA GLU A 198 15.85 12.83 13.37
C GLU A 198 16.30 11.36 13.35
N TRP A 199 17.25 10.99 12.50
CA TRP A 199 17.77 9.59 12.44
C TRP A 199 18.28 9.06 13.80
N LYS A 200 18.67 9.94 14.73
CA LYS A 200 19.07 9.59 16.10
C LYS A 200 17.92 9.04 16.96
N SER A 201 16.67 9.14 16.51
CA SER A 201 15.50 8.61 17.23
C SER A 201 15.21 7.15 16.90
N ILE A 202 15.88 6.56 15.91
CA ILE A 202 15.69 5.16 15.54
C ILE A 202 16.19 4.25 16.68
N GLY A 203 15.42 3.21 16.98
CA GLY A 203 15.67 2.31 18.12
C GLY A 203 15.22 2.90 19.47
N LYS A 204 14.39 3.96 19.47
CA LYS A 204 13.95 4.65 20.70
C LYS A 204 12.45 4.93 20.69
N SER A 205 11.86 4.93 21.89
CA SER A 205 10.45 5.29 22.14
C SER A 205 10.33 6.75 22.60
N VAL A 206 10.41 7.70 21.66
CA VAL A 206 10.46 9.14 21.93
C VAL A 206 9.38 9.97 21.22
N SER A 207 8.62 9.37 20.30
CA SER A 207 7.59 10.06 19.53
C SER A 207 6.29 10.24 20.32
N SER A 208 5.35 11.02 19.77
CA SER A 208 3.99 11.19 20.31
C SER A 208 3.00 10.14 19.81
N GLY A 209 3.47 9.05 19.18
CA GLY A 209 2.67 7.88 18.82
C GLY A 209 3.13 7.19 17.55
N CYS A 210 3.26 7.93 16.45
CA CYS A 210 3.52 7.35 15.12
C CYS A 210 4.90 6.67 14.98
N VAL A 211 5.03 5.84 13.94
CA VAL A 211 6.26 5.13 13.57
C VAL A 211 7.13 6.02 12.70
N ARG A 212 8.35 6.30 13.19
CA ARG A 212 9.36 7.13 12.52
C ARG A 212 10.41 6.25 11.86
N LEU A 213 10.62 6.45 10.56
CA LEU A 213 11.70 5.84 9.79
C LEU A 213 12.70 6.92 9.39
N MET A 214 13.93 6.51 9.05
CA MET A 214 14.84 7.40 8.33
C MET A 214 14.24 7.75 6.97
N ASN A 215 14.54 8.95 6.45
CA ASN A 215 13.94 9.40 5.19
C ASN A 215 14.22 8.44 4.03
N GLN A 216 15.43 7.91 3.93
CA GLN A 216 15.83 6.91 2.93
C GLN A 216 15.03 5.60 3.05
N ASP A 217 14.67 5.22 4.28
CA ASP A 217 13.91 3.99 4.54
C ASP A 217 12.41 4.16 4.29
N ILE A 218 11.82 5.31 4.64
CA ILE A 218 10.42 5.55 4.28
C ILE A 218 10.24 5.76 2.77
N ILE A 219 11.24 6.29 2.07
CA ILE A 219 11.21 6.39 0.61
C ILE A 219 11.15 4.99 -0.01
N ASP A 220 12.05 4.10 0.40
CA ASP A 220 12.07 2.70 -0.05
C ASP A 220 10.77 1.98 0.30
N LEU A 221 10.29 2.07 1.54
CA LEU A 221 9.03 1.47 1.96
C LEU A 221 7.84 2.03 1.15
N TYR A 222 7.78 3.34 0.95
CA TYR A 222 6.71 3.99 0.18
C TYR A 222 6.64 3.46 -1.25
N ASP A 223 7.79 3.26 -1.91
CA ASP A 223 7.84 2.80 -3.29
C ASP A 223 7.51 1.31 -3.42
N ARG A 224 7.82 0.49 -2.40
CA ARG A 224 7.49 -0.94 -2.37
C ARG A 224 6.06 -1.26 -1.99
N VAL A 225 5.44 -0.45 -1.14
CA VAL A 225 4.11 -0.72 -0.59
C VAL A 225 3.03 -0.44 -1.64
N PRO A 226 2.36 -1.48 -2.19
CA PRO A 226 1.26 -1.29 -3.11
C PRO A 226 0.02 -0.73 -2.40
N SER A 227 -1.02 -0.47 -3.20
CA SER A 227 -2.31 -0.03 -2.71
C SER A 227 -2.95 -1.04 -1.73
N LYS A 228 -3.39 -0.58 -0.54
CA LYS A 228 -4.04 -1.38 0.54
C LYS A 228 -3.19 -2.49 1.16
N SER A 229 -1.88 -2.32 1.27
CA SER A 229 -1.07 -3.26 2.06
C SER A 229 -1.64 -3.42 3.47
N PRO A 230 -1.84 -4.67 3.94
CA PRO A 230 -2.18 -4.94 5.32
C PRO A 230 -1.07 -4.46 6.25
N VAL A 231 -1.43 -3.96 7.42
CA VAL A 231 -0.52 -3.53 8.46
C VAL A 231 -0.92 -4.17 9.77
N VAL A 232 0.04 -4.76 10.47
CA VAL A 232 -0.14 -5.31 11.82
C VAL A 232 0.80 -4.55 12.75
N VAL A 233 0.30 -4.02 13.86
CA VAL A 233 1.13 -3.34 14.86
C VAL A 233 1.06 -4.11 16.17
N THR A 234 2.16 -4.74 16.56
CA THR A 234 2.24 -5.72 17.65
C THR A 234 3.42 -5.45 18.58
N SER A 235 3.31 -5.84 19.85
CA SER A 235 4.44 -5.88 20.78
C SER A 235 5.29 -7.15 20.66
N ASP A 236 4.81 -8.15 19.92
CA ASP A 236 5.53 -9.38 19.64
C ASP A 236 5.30 -9.77 18.18
N ALA A 237 6.33 -9.61 17.35
CA ALA A 237 6.27 -9.94 15.93
C ALA A 237 6.14 -11.45 15.68
N SER A 238 6.53 -12.31 16.63
CA SER A 238 6.49 -13.77 16.47
C SER A 238 5.11 -14.37 16.72
N GLN A 239 4.18 -13.59 17.27
CA GLN A 239 2.85 -14.06 17.63
C GLN A 239 1.80 -13.48 16.67
N PRO A 240 0.86 -14.29 16.16
CA PRO A 240 -0.30 -13.76 15.46
C PRO A 240 -1.14 -12.94 16.45
N MET A 241 -1.36 -11.66 16.12
CA MET A 241 -2.14 -10.77 16.97
C MET A 241 -3.61 -11.17 17.07
N VAL A 242 -4.18 -10.95 18.26
CA VAL A 242 -5.63 -10.86 18.47
C VAL A 242 -6.01 -9.38 18.42
N ALA A 243 -6.89 -9.01 17.48
CA ALA A 243 -7.29 -7.63 17.24
C ALA A 243 -7.75 -6.94 18.55
N THR A 244 -7.05 -5.88 18.95
CA THR A 244 -7.41 -5.11 20.15
C THR A 244 -8.26 -3.91 19.73
N ALA A 245 -9.57 -4.01 19.94
CA ALA A 245 -10.49 -2.90 19.78
C ALA A 245 -10.44 -2.04 21.05
N ASN A 246 -10.11 -0.74 20.93
CA ASN A 246 -10.73 0.36 21.70
C ASN A 246 -9.93 1.68 21.54
N ARG A 247 -10.13 2.38 20.42
CA ARG A 247 -10.17 3.85 20.37
C ARG A 247 -11.19 4.26 19.29
N LYS A 248 -11.87 5.38 19.51
CA LYS A 248 -12.89 5.92 18.61
C LYS A 248 -12.19 6.41 17.34
N ALA A 249 -12.33 5.65 16.26
CA ALA A 249 -11.70 5.97 14.99
C ALA A 249 -12.46 7.15 14.33
N ILE A 250 -11.74 8.06 13.65
CA ILE A 250 -12.32 9.25 13.01
C ILE A 250 -12.68 8.91 11.56
N PRO A 251 -13.96 9.05 11.13
CA PRO A 251 -14.33 8.79 9.74
C PRO A 251 -13.68 9.82 8.79
N ILE A 252 -13.62 9.49 7.51
CA ILE A 252 -13.07 10.34 6.44
C ILE A 252 -13.97 11.56 6.14
N ASP A 253 -14.22 12.42 7.11
CA ASP A 253 -15.22 13.49 6.95
C ASP A 253 -14.78 14.57 5.93
N ALA A 254 -13.49 14.64 5.57
CA ALA A 254 -12.90 15.71 4.77
C ALA A 254 -12.29 15.29 3.41
N GLY A 255 -12.42 14.02 3.00
CA GLY A 255 -11.76 13.51 1.79
C GLY A 255 -10.25 13.27 1.95
N VAL A 256 -9.54 13.02 0.84
CA VAL A 256 -8.08 12.78 0.82
C VAL A 256 -7.35 14.07 0.43
N PRO A 257 -6.28 14.50 1.14
CA PRO A 257 -5.55 15.72 0.80
C PRO A 257 -4.96 15.73 -0.62
N ASP A 258 -4.90 16.92 -1.24
CA ASP A 258 -4.26 17.11 -2.54
C ASP A 258 -2.81 16.60 -2.56
N GLY A 259 -2.42 15.96 -3.66
CA GLY A 259 -1.09 15.34 -3.82
C GLY A 259 -0.94 13.96 -3.17
N SER A 260 -2.01 13.41 -2.59
CA SER A 260 -2.03 12.03 -2.07
C SER A 260 -2.32 11.01 -3.18
N VAL A 261 -1.74 9.82 -3.02
CA VAL A 261 -2.12 8.65 -3.82
C VAL A 261 -3.16 7.86 -3.03
N LEU A 262 -4.42 7.92 -3.45
CA LEU A 262 -5.51 7.11 -2.88
C LEU A 262 -5.37 5.66 -3.35
N LEU A 263 -5.46 4.72 -2.41
CA LEU A 263 -5.18 3.31 -2.67
C LEU A 263 -6.45 2.46 -2.81
N GLY A 264 -7.58 3.06 -3.23
CA GLY A 264 -8.83 2.39 -3.59
C GLY A 264 -10.09 3.17 -3.19
N PRO A 265 -11.30 2.66 -3.43
CA PRO A 265 -12.53 3.41 -3.17
C PRO A 265 -12.70 3.67 -1.67
N VAL A 266 -12.98 4.92 -1.30
CA VAL A 266 -13.52 5.27 0.02
C VAL A 266 -15.04 5.26 -0.14
N LYS A 267 -15.74 4.42 0.61
CA LYS A 267 -17.21 4.37 0.51
C LYS A 267 -17.73 5.72 1.03
N ALA A 268 -18.29 6.56 0.15
CA ALA A 268 -18.98 7.76 0.56
C ALA A 268 -20.05 7.36 1.59
N ILE A 269 -20.00 7.96 2.78
CA ILE A 269 -21.11 7.84 3.72
C ILE A 269 -22.22 8.68 3.11
N THR A 270 -23.19 8.02 2.49
CA THR A 270 -24.42 8.69 2.08
C THR A 270 -25.15 9.12 3.35
N ASP A 271 -25.57 10.40 3.40
CA ASP A 271 -26.27 11.07 4.50
C ASP A 271 -27.60 10.42 4.89
N SER A 272 -27.57 9.22 5.46
CA SER A 272 -28.79 8.55 5.89
C SER A 272 -28.58 7.70 7.13
N ILE A 273 -27.95 8.26 8.17
CA ILE A 273 -28.17 7.85 9.57
C ILE A 273 -27.98 9.08 10.47
N PHE A 274 -29.06 9.86 10.63
CA PHE A 274 -29.41 10.46 11.92
C PHE A 274 -30.40 9.52 12.60
#